data_AF-A0A821RUR6-F1
#
_entry.id   AF-A0A821RUR6-F1
#
_cell.length_a   1.000
_cell.length_b   1.000
_cell.length_c   1.000
_cell.angle_alpha   90.00
_cell.angle_beta   90.00
_cell.angle_gamma   90.00
#
_symmetry.space_group_name_H-M   'P 1'
#
loop_
_entity.id
_entity.type
_entity.pdbx_description
1 polymer ?
#
loop_
_entity_poly.entity_id
_entity_poly.type
_entity_poly.pdbx_seq_one_letter_code
_entity_poly.pdbx_strand_id
1 'polypeptide(L)'
;TTVTKQKITKELIIARFGLNTKATIDLINLHLHSDLSRNASEKRCQTLENLFKKMKTSNYMLIGDFNFGDNNLKEQNILALYENKVHDLWKDVYNFDQNPGYTFDPSTNLCAHITSQSQTNRRLDRYLIHTLDKLSYSIEHLSMIGIEKIPIDPLNIDNNQRINQSDHYALQLIINFRTRSISHRSGLVILPTLNTWSIIHSYSKEFYPSDDLWPSHINLLWPFFDLIDCQADQEDILLRLRLLLSQYSSFSIKINKIDSFIENNIIYMKMNDESTKYVKQLHEQLIKLFPQCLKNKRSSYNPHMTIGQFDNEQKFNEAKSSL
;
A
#
# COMPACT_ATOMS: atom_id res chain seq x y z
N THR A 1 -57.83 -4.09 7.94
CA THR A 1 -56.75 -3.88 6.95
C THR A 1 -55.43 -4.11 7.63
N THR A 2 -54.85 -5.31 7.46
CA THR A 2 -53.57 -5.67 8.07
C THR A 2 -52.46 -5.01 7.26
N VAL A 3 -51.89 -3.92 7.78
CA VAL A 3 -50.72 -3.28 7.18
C VAL A 3 -49.53 -4.20 7.45
N THR A 4 -49.15 -5.01 6.46
CA THR A 4 -47.89 -5.75 6.47
C THR A 4 -46.77 -4.74 6.54
N LYS A 5 -46.13 -4.60 7.71
CA LYS A 5 -44.91 -3.80 7.86
C LYS A 5 -43.87 -4.34 6.87
N GLN A 6 -43.63 -3.57 5.81
CA GLN A 6 -42.58 -3.86 4.85
C GLN A 6 -41.27 -3.94 5.63
N LYS A 7 -40.55 -5.06 5.49
CA LYS A 7 -39.31 -5.31 6.21
C LYS A 7 -38.28 -4.29 5.69
N ILE A 8 -38.03 -3.25 6.47
CA ILE A 8 -37.07 -2.18 6.11
C ILE A 8 -35.71 -2.84 5.91
N THR A 9 -35.24 -2.88 4.67
CA THR A 9 -33.88 -3.28 4.33
C THR A 9 -32.98 -2.07 4.53
N LYS A 10 -31.93 -2.20 5.36
CA LYS A 10 -30.88 -1.18 5.41
C LYS A 10 -30.15 -1.17 4.07
N GLU A 11 -30.16 -0.03 3.40
CA GLU A 11 -29.39 0.21 2.18
C GLU A 11 -28.05 0.85 2.55
N LEU A 12 -26.99 0.49 1.83
CA LEU A 12 -25.65 1.04 2.04
C LEU A 12 -25.34 2.04 0.91
N ILE A 13 -24.80 3.19 1.29
CA ILE A 13 -24.27 4.16 0.34
C ILE A 13 -22.81 3.80 0.11
N ILE A 14 -22.47 3.53 -1.15
CA ILE A 14 -21.10 3.27 -1.60
C ILE A 14 -20.72 4.37 -2.58
N ALA A 15 -19.68 5.14 -2.25
CA ALA A 15 -19.10 6.14 -3.12
C ALA A 15 -17.77 5.61 -3.68
N ARG A 16 -17.64 5.57 -5.01
CA ARG A 16 -16.39 5.15 -5.67
C ARG A 16 -15.60 6.38 -6.10
N PHE A 17 -14.36 6.47 -5.64
CA PHE A 17 -13.44 7.55 -6.00
C PHE A 17 -12.39 7.03 -6.99
N GLY A 18 -12.25 7.73 -8.12
CA GLY A 18 -11.16 7.49 -9.06
C GLY A 18 -9.89 8.20 -8.61
N LEU A 19 -8.77 7.51 -8.69
CA LEU A 19 -7.43 8.06 -8.48
C LEU A 19 -6.76 8.30 -9.85
N ASN A 20 -5.70 9.12 -9.90
CA ASN A 20 -5.03 9.59 -11.14
C ASN A 20 -4.50 8.47 -12.08
N THR A 21 -4.59 7.20 -11.69
CA THR A 21 -3.92 6.04 -12.29
C THR A 21 -4.89 4.90 -12.67
N LYS A 22 -6.17 5.21 -12.90
CA LYS A 22 -7.25 4.22 -13.13
C LYS A 22 -7.55 3.28 -11.96
N ALA A 23 -6.87 3.46 -10.82
CA ALA A 23 -7.21 2.80 -9.58
C ALA A 23 -8.45 3.48 -8.96
N THR A 24 -9.27 2.70 -8.27
CA THR A 24 -10.45 3.21 -7.57
C THR A 24 -10.45 2.70 -6.14
N ILE A 25 -10.99 3.49 -5.23
CA ILE A 25 -11.31 3.09 -3.87
C ILE A 25 -12.79 3.33 -3.58
N ASP A 26 -13.44 2.34 -2.98
CA ASP A 26 -14.83 2.45 -2.55
C ASP A 26 -14.89 2.90 -1.09
N LEU A 27 -15.55 4.02 -0.80
CA LEU A 27 -15.86 4.45 0.56
C LEU A 27 -17.29 4.02 0.90
N ILE A 28 -17.42 3.27 1.99
CA ILE A 28 -18.68 2.69 2.43
C ILE A 28 -18.99 3.25 3.80
N ASN A 29 -20.04 4.07 3.89
CA ASN A 29 -20.51 4.58 5.16
C ASN A 29 -21.41 3.54 5.83
N LEU A 30 -21.08 3.17 7.06
CA LEU A 30 -21.79 2.19 7.87
C LEU A 30 -22.47 2.85 9.06
N HIS A 31 -23.69 2.38 9.33
CA HIS A 31 -24.38 2.59 10.59
C HIS A 31 -25.02 1.25 10.97
N LEU A 32 -24.30 0.46 11.75
CA LEU A 32 -24.73 -0.89 12.12
C LEU A 32 -25.85 -0.85 13.18
N HIS A 33 -26.30 -2.01 13.65
CA HIS A 33 -27.40 -2.07 14.62
C HIS A 33 -26.91 -1.63 16.01
N SER A 34 -27.64 -0.71 16.64
CA SER A 34 -27.43 -0.36 18.04
C SER A 34 -27.85 -1.50 18.98
N ASP A 35 -27.39 -1.45 20.22
CA ASP A 35 -27.68 -2.49 21.23
C ASP A 35 -29.15 -2.54 21.67
N LEU A 36 -29.97 -1.56 21.28
CA LEU A 36 -31.43 -1.58 21.47
C LEU A 36 -32.11 -2.69 20.66
N SER A 37 -31.43 -3.23 19.65
CA SER A 37 -31.96 -4.29 18.80
C SER A 37 -31.80 -5.67 19.44
N ARG A 38 -32.85 -6.51 19.36
CA ARG A 38 -32.70 -7.95 19.67
C ARG A 38 -31.59 -8.57 18.82
N ASN A 39 -30.70 -9.33 19.47
CA ASN A 39 -29.53 -9.98 18.87
C ASN A 39 -28.63 -9.00 18.07
N ALA A 40 -28.44 -7.78 18.58
CA ALA A 40 -27.70 -6.73 17.88
C ALA A 40 -26.31 -7.20 17.42
N SER A 41 -25.53 -7.81 18.31
CA SER A 41 -24.19 -8.30 18.00
C SER A 41 -24.16 -9.31 16.84
N GLU A 42 -25.08 -10.28 16.83
CA GLU A 42 -25.17 -11.26 15.73
C GLU A 42 -25.54 -10.59 14.40
N LYS A 43 -26.48 -9.65 14.42
CA LYS A 43 -26.85 -8.87 13.24
C LYS A 43 -25.67 -8.05 12.73
N ARG A 44 -24.87 -7.45 13.62
CA ARG A 44 -23.67 -6.69 13.26
C ARG A 44 -22.63 -7.60 12.58
N CYS A 45 -22.28 -8.73 13.21
CA CYS A 45 -21.33 -9.68 12.63
C CYS A 45 -21.80 -10.22 11.27
N GLN A 46 -23.06 -10.63 11.15
CA GLN A 46 -23.63 -11.08 9.89
C GLN A 46 -23.63 -9.99 8.81
N THR A 47 -23.86 -8.73 9.19
CA THR A 47 -23.84 -7.60 8.25
C THR A 47 -22.43 -7.40 7.69
N LEU A 48 -21.41 -7.35 8.56
CA LEU A 48 -20.02 -7.20 8.13
C LEU A 48 -19.52 -8.39 7.32
N GLU A 49 -19.81 -9.62 7.76
CA GLU A 49 -19.42 -10.82 7.03
C GLU A 49 -20.03 -10.85 5.62
N ASN A 50 -21.31 -10.50 5.50
CA ASN A 50 -21.98 -10.38 4.21
C ASN A 50 -21.37 -9.28 3.35
N LEU A 51 -20.98 -8.15 3.94
CA LEU A 51 -20.32 -7.07 3.22
C LEU A 51 -18.97 -7.53 2.68
N PHE A 52 -18.10 -8.08 3.53
CA PHE A 52 -16.80 -8.60 3.15
C PHE A 52 -16.89 -9.66 2.03
N LYS A 53 -17.91 -10.54 2.07
CA LYS A 53 -18.15 -11.55 1.03
C LYS A 53 -18.71 -10.98 -0.28
N LYS A 54 -19.50 -9.92 -0.23
CA LYS A 54 -20.20 -9.35 -1.41
C LYS A 54 -19.42 -8.26 -2.13
N MET A 55 -18.44 -7.65 -1.46
CA MET A 55 -17.57 -6.65 -2.10
C MET A 55 -16.82 -7.28 -3.28
N LYS A 56 -16.95 -6.65 -4.46
CA LYS A 56 -16.34 -7.12 -5.72
C LYS A 56 -14.89 -6.65 -5.91
N THR A 57 -14.40 -5.85 -4.98
CA THR A 57 -13.07 -5.24 -5.01
C THR A 57 -12.43 -5.41 -3.64
N SER A 58 -11.10 -5.46 -3.62
CA SER A 58 -10.30 -5.46 -2.41
C SER A 58 -9.74 -4.08 -2.07
N ASN A 59 -10.21 -3.02 -2.75
CA ASN A 59 -9.84 -1.62 -2.51
C ASN A 59 -11.06 -0.85 -1.99
N TYR A 60 -11.34 -0.94 -0.70
CA TYR A 60 -12.44 -0.22 -0.07
C TYR A 60 -12.14 0.15 1.37
N MET A 61 -12.82 1.17 1.87
CA MET A 61 -12.84 1.54 3.27
C MET A 61 -14.25 1.47 3.83
N LEU A 62 -14.36 0.95 5.03
CA LEU A 62 -15.56 1.01 5.84
C LEU A 62 -15.38 2.13 6.85
N ILE A 63 -16.30 3.08 6.86
CA ILE A 63 -16.25 4.26 7.72
C ILE A 63 -17.58 4.43 8.45
N GLY A 64 -17.57 4.97 9.66
CA GLY A 64 -18.80 5.33 10.40
C GLY A 64 -19.03 4.48 11.65
N ASP A 65 -20.29 4.41 12.08
CA ASP A 65 -20.71 3.82 13.35
C ASP A 65 -20.94 2.30 13.23
N PHE A 66 -19.97 1.54 13.74
CA PHE A 66 -20.04 0.09 13.78
C PHE A 66 -20.90 -0.41 14.94
N ASN A 67 -21.19 0.41 15.95
CA ASN A 67 -21.76 -0.03 17.20
C ASN A 67 -21.01 -1.24 17.82
N PHE A 68 -19.70 -1.34 17.55
CA PHE A 68 -18.84 -2.43 17.99
C PHE A 68 -18.34 -2.18 19.42
N GLY A 69 -18.33 -3.21 20.24
CA GLY A 69 -17.63 -3.19 21.53
C GLY A 69 -16.28 -3.88 21.40
N ASP A 70 -15.18 -3.21 21.78
CA ASP A 70 -13.87 -3.86 21.80
C ASP A 70 -13.83 -5.05 22.79
N ASN A 71 -14.74 -5.07 23.77
CA ASN A 71 -14.88 -6.15 24.74
C ASN A 71 -15.84 -7.28 24.29
N ASN A 72 -16.48 -7.18 23.12
CA ASN A 72 -17.40 -8.21 22.63
C ASN A 72 -16.63 -9.23 21.78
N LEU A 73 -16.47 -10.44 22.30
CA LEU A 73 -15.70 -11.51 21.67
C LEU A 73 -16.20 -11.89 20.27
N LYS A 74 -17.53 -11.93 20.03
CA LYS A 74 -18.09 -12.28 18.71
C LYS A 74 -17.73 -11.23 17.65
N GLU A 75 -17.74 -9.96 18.06
CA GLU A 75 -17.39 -8.83 17.22
C GLU A 75 -15.89 -8.77 16.96
N GLN A 76 -15.05 -9.01 17.97
CA GLN A 76 -13.60 -9.10 17.75
C GLN A 76 -13.24 -10.28 16.84
N ASN A 77 -13.90 -11.44 16.99
CA ASN A 77 -13.64 -12.61 16.16
C ASN A 77 -13.92 -12.36 14.67
N ILE A 78 -14.99 -11.61 14.32
CA ILE A 78 -15.26 -11.32 12.90
C ILE A 78 -14.20 -10.39 12.30
N LEU A 79 -13.63 -9.46 13.07
CA LEU A 79 -12.51 -8.65 12.58
C LEU A 79 -11.22 -9.47 12.46
N ALA A 80 -10.93 -10.32 13.45
CA ALA A 80 -9.76 -11.21 13.44
C ALA A 80 -9.77 -12.18 12.24
N LEU A 81 -10.93 -12.70 11.85
CA LEU A 81 -11.07 -13.55 10.65
C LEU A 81 -10.61 -12.87 9.35
N TYR A 82 -10.59 -11.53 9.32
CA TYR A 82 -10.19 -10.74 8.16
C TYR A 82 -8.95 -9.88 8.43
N GLU A 83 -8.23 -10.08 9.54
CA GLU A 83 -7.11 -9.22 9.97
C GLU A 83 -6.00 -9.09 8.92
N ASN A 84 -5.73 -10.15 8.16
CA ASN A 84 -4.73 -10.17 7.08
C ASN A 84 -5.17 -9.41 5.82
N LYS A 85 -6.38 -8.86 5.81
CA LYS A 85 -6.98 -8.18 4.64
C LYS A 85 -7.63 -6.85 4.99
N VAL A 86 -8.12 -6.72 6.21
CA VAL A 86 -8.87 -5.58 6.72
C VAL A 86 -8.14 -5.05 7.95
N HIS A 87 -7.61 -3.85 7.82
CA HIS A 87 -6.85 -3.18 8.86
C HIS A 87 -7.71 -2.14 9.59
N ASP A 88 -7.56 -2.06 10.91
CA ASP A 88 -8.22 -1.07 11.75
C ASP A 88 -7.27 0.11 11.96
N LEU A 89 -7.49 1.20 11.22
CA LEU A 89 -6.51 2.28 11.12
C LEU A 89 -6.18 2.94 12.45
N TRP A 90 -7.08 2.89 13.43
CA TRP A 90 -6.79 3.42 14.77
C TRP A 90 -5.74 2.56 15.48
N LYS A 91 -5.87 1.23 15.39
CA LYS A 91 -4.92 0.29 15.99
C LYS A 91 -3.58 0.29 15.27
N ASP A 92 -3.57 0.64 13.98
CA ASP A 92 -2.33 0.78 13.21
C ASP A 92 -1.53 2.03 13.60
N VAL A 93 -2.22 3.13 13.98
CA VAL A 93 -1.57 4.42 14.32
C VAL A 93 -1.22 4.52 15.80
N TYR A 94 -2.08 3.99 16.68
CA TYR A 94 -1.98 4.22 18.11
C TYR A 94 -1.73 2.93 18.89
N ASN A 95 -0.89 3.03 19.94
CA ASN A 95 -0.85 2.01 20.98
C ASN A 95 -2.22 1.95 21.67
N PHE A 96 -2.93 0.84 21.49
CA PHE A 96 -4.31 0.68 21.94
C PHE A 96 -4.49 0.78 23.46
N ASP A 97 -3.51 0.32 24.25
CA ASP A 97 -3.58 0.37 25.70
C ASP A 97 -3.48 1.80 26.24
N GLN A 98 -2.76 2.66 25.53
CA GLN A 98 -2.58 4.07 25.90
C GLN A 98 -3.67 4.97 25.30
N ASN A 99 -4.12 4.65 24.09
CA ASN A 99 -5.06 5.45 23.32
C ASN A 99 -6.15 4.53 22.72
N PRO A 100 -7.12 4.08 23.54
CA PRO A 100 -8.14 3.12 23.11
C PRO A 100 -9.13 3.70 22.08
N GLY A 101 -9.15 5.03 21.91
CA GLY A 101 -9.95 5.71 20.89
C GLY A 101 -11.45 5.64 21.15
N TYR A 102 -11.89 5.74 22.41
CA TYR A 102 -13.31 5.71 22.76
C TYR A 102 -14.06 6.91 22.16
N THR A 103 -14.74 6.70 21.04
CA THR A 103 -15.60 7.72 20.42
C THR A 103 -16.89 7.90 21.21
N PHE A 104 -17.29 6.90 22.00
CA PHE A 104 -18.39 7.00 22.95
C PHE A 104 -17.86 6.72 24.36
N ASP A 105 -17.77 7.76 25.20
CA ASP A 105 -17.15 7.67 26.53
C ASP A 105 -18.05 8.33 27.60
N PRO A 106 -18.98 7.56 28.21
CA PRO A 106 -19.83 8.03 29.30
C PRO A 106 -19.09 8.56 30.54
N SER A 107 -17.80 8.27 30.69
CA SER A 107 -17.01 8.73 31.84
C SER A 107 -16.50 10.16 31.68
N THR A 108 -16.32 10.63 30.43
CA THR A 108 -15.77 11.98 30.14
C THR A 108 -16.74 12.87 29.35
N ASN A 109 -17.68 12.27 28.63
CA ASN A 109 -18.69 12.93 27.80
C ASN A 109 -20.06 12.92 28.50
N LEU A 110 -20.59 14.10 28.83
CA LEU A 110 -21.88 14.22 29.53
C LEU A 110 -23.07 13.78 28.67
N CYS A 111 -23.04 14.05 27.36
CA CYS A 111 -24.08 13.59 26.44
C CYS A 111 -24.10 12.06 26.40
N ALA A 112 -22.93 11.43 26.25
CA ALA A 112 -22.80 9.97 26.30
C ALA A 112 -23.25 9.40 27.64
N HIS A 113 -22.93 10.07 28.75
CA HIS A 113 -23.39 9.67 30.08
C HIS A 113 -24.91 9.61 30.17
N ILE A 114 -25.60 10.61 29.63
CA ILE A 114 -27.07 10.69 29.67
C ILE A 114 -27.71 9.69 28.70
N THR A 115 -27.15 9.49 27.50
CA THR A 115 -27.74 8.62 26.47
C THR A 115 -27.36 7.14 26.64
N SER A 116 -26.30 6.83 27.40
CA SER A 116 -25.82 5.46 27.60
C SER A 116 -26.70 4.62 28.52
N GLN A 117 -27.03 3.42 28.07
CA GLN A 117 -27.72 2.42 28.89
C GLN A 117 -26.76 1.59 29.75
N SER A 118 -25.54 1.34 29.25
CA SER A 118 -24.57 0.44 29.87
C SER A 118 -23.48 1.18 30.64
N GLN A 119 -23.34 2.49 30.46
CA GLN A 119 -22.25 3.31 30.98
C GLN A 119 -20.85 2.79 30.58
N THR A 120 -20.77 2.06 29.46
CA THR A 120 -19.50 1.48 28.98
C THR A 120 -18.85 2.35 27.93
N ASN A 121 -17.54 2.54 28.06
CA ASN A 121 -16.72 3.25 27.08
C ASN A 121 -16.50 2.34 25.86
N ARG A 122 -16.69 2.89 24.66
CA ARG A 122 -16.68 2.12 23.42
C ARG A 122 -16.14 2.94 22.26
N ARG A 123 -15.45 2.25 21.35
CA ARG A 123 -15.09 2.78 20.03
C ARG A 123 -16.13 2.32 19.02
N LEU A 124 -17.20 3.11 18.92
CA LEU A 124 -18.34 2.82 18.05
C LEU A 124 -17.99 3.17 16.61
N ASP A 125 -17.38 4.34 16.40
CA ASP A 125 -16.95 4.83 15.10
C ASP A 125 -15.56 4.31 14.72
N ARG A 126 -15.40 3.87 13.47
CA ARG A 126 -14.16 3.25 12.99
C ARG A 126 -13.85 3.62 11.55
N TYR A 127 -12.55 3.55 11.23
CA TYR A 127 -12.04 3.45 9.86
C TYR A 127 -11.39 2.08 9.70
N LEU A 128 -12.02 1.22 8.91
CA LEU A 128 -11.40 -0.04 8.47
C LEU A 128 -11.04 0.08 7.00
N ILE A 129 -9.85 -0.38 6.62
CA ILE A 129 -9.42 -0.41 5.23
C ILE A 129 -9.16 -1.84 4.78
N HIS A 130 -9.74 -2.20 3.64
CA HIS A 130 -9.37 -3.38 2.89
C HIS A 130 -8.55 -2.90 1.70
N THR A 131 -7.24 -3.16 1.66
CA THR A 131 -6.38 -2.76 0.54
C THR A 131 -5.14 -3.63 0.45
N LEU A 132 -4.97 -4.40 -0.63
CA LEU A 132 -3.67 -4.93 -1.08
C LEU A 132 -3.53 -5.00 -2.61
N ASP A 133 -4.53 -4.57 -3.40
CA ASP A 133 -4.46 -4.60 -4.86
C ASP A 133 -4.12 -3.23 -5.45
N LYS A 134 -2.84 -3.06 -5.81
CA LYS A 134 -2.30 -1.91 -6.60
C LYS A 134 -2.29 -0.55 -5.89
N LEU A 135 -2.81 -0.45 -4.67
CA LEU A 135 -2.79 0.76 -3.86
C LEU A 135 -1.95 0.55 -2.60
N SER A 136 -1.23 1.61 -2.25
CA SER A 136 -0.59 1.83 -0.96
C SER A 136 -1.21 3.06 -0.34
N TYR A 137 -1.21 3.15 0.99
CA TYR A 137 -1.71 4.31 1.70
C TYR A 137 -0.72 4.74 2.77
N SER A 138 -0.82 6.01 3.16
CA SER A 138 -0.13 6.58 4.32
C SER A 138 -1.10 7.48 5.05
N ILE A 139 -1.11 7.39 6.37
CA ILE A 139 -1.95 8.23 7.23
C ILE A 139 -1.14 9.46 7.59
N GLU A 140 -1.61 10.62 7.15
CA GLU A 140 -1.02 11.92 7.50
C GLU A 140 -1.57 12.42 8.83
N HIS A 141 -2.86 12.18 9.05
CA HIS A 141 -3.53 12.56 10.28
C HIS A 141 -4.65 11.58 10.60
N LEU A 142 -4.71 11.12 11.84
CA LEU A 142 -5.86 10.43 12.39
C LEU A 142 -6.04 10.96 13.80
N SER A 143 -7.17 11.56 14.12
CA SER A 143 -7.42 12.07 15.47
C SER A 143 -8.90 12.09 15.79
N MET A 144 -9.20 12.35 17.06
CA MET A 144 -10.55 12.57 17.54
C MET A 144 -10.81 14.08 17.65
N ILE A 145 -11.93 14.53 17.10
CA ILE A 145 -12.34 15.94 17.08
C ILE A 145 -13.73 16.12 17.72
N GLY A 146 -14.09 17.36 18.03
CA GLY A 146 -15.34 17.65 18.76
C GLY A 146 -15.29 17.26 20.24
N ILE A 147 -14.08 17.13 20.80
CA ILE A 147 -13.85 16.82 22.21
C ILE A 147 -14.11 18.02 23.14
N GLU A 148 -14.14 19.23 22.58
CA GLU A 148 -14.36 20.45 23.34
C GLU A 148 -15.80 20.56 23.83
N LYS A 149 -15.94 21.00 25.08
CA LYS A 149 -17.25 21.28 25.69
C LYS A 149 -17.66 22.71 25.39
N ILE A 150 -18.92 22.92 25.04
CA ILE A 150 -19.53 24.23 24.82
C ILE A 150 -20.35 24.64 26.06
N PRO A 151 -20.51 25.95 26.35
CA PRO A 151 -21.41 26.41 27.41
C PRO A 151 -22.85 25.95 27.14
N ILE A 152 -23.56 25.53 28.18
CA ILE A 152 -24.99 25.15 28.05
C ILE A 152 -25.85 26.40 27.78
N ASP A 153 -25.57 27.48 28.49
CA ASP A 153 -26.21 28.77 28.31
C ASP A 153 -25.17 29.80 27.84
N PRO A 154 -25.11 30.11 26.53
CA PRO A 154 -24.14 31.06 26.01
C PRO A 154 -24.42 32.51 26.43
N LEU A 155 -25.59 32.82 27.00
CA LEU A 155 -25.98 34.16 27.44
C LEU A 155 -25.67 34.40 28.93
N ASN A 156 -25.40 33.34 29.69
CA ASN A 156 -25.08 33.42 31.12
C ASN A 156 -23.62 33.02 31.35
N ILE A 157 -22.72 33.99 31.14
CA ILE A 157 -21.26 33.81 31.17
C ILE A 157 -20.76 33.32 32.55
N ASP A 158 -21.50 33.60 33.63
CA ASP A 158 -21.18 33.14 34.99
C ASP A 158 -21.51 31.65 35.22
N ASN A 159 -22.25 31.01 34.31
CA ASN A 159 -22.56 29.59 34.40
C ASN A 159 -21.41 28.75 33.82
N ASN A 160 -20.59 28.17 34.71
CA ASN A 160 -19.50 27.26 34.35
C ASN A 160 -19.95 25.88 33.82
N GLN A 161 -21.26 25.66 33.63
CA GLN A 161 -21.77 24.41 33.07
C GLN A 161 -21.46 24.30 31.57
N ARG A 162 -20.72 23.25 31.20
CA ARG A 162 -20.35 22.95 29.82
C ARG A 162 -20.79 21.54 29.44
N ILE A 163 -21.21 21.38 28.20
CA ILE A 163 -21.69 20.12 27.62
C ILE A 163 -20.91 19.77 26.36
N ASN A 164 -20.73 18.48 26.11
CA ASN A 164 -20.15 18.00 24.86
C ASN A 164 -21.10 18.28 23.69
N GLN A 165 -20.56 18.50 22.49
CA GLN A 165 -21.36 18.83 21.30
C GLN A 165 -22.25 17.66 20.84
N SER A 166 -21.85 16.43 21.14
CA SER A 166 -22.50 15.18 20.76
C SER A 166 -22.17 14.10 21.80
N ASP A 167 -22.96 13.04 21.86
CA ASP A 167 -22.66 11.83 22.66
C ASP A 167 -21.56 10.97 22.03
N HIS A 168 -21.23 11.22 20.76
CA HIS A 168 -20.04 10.70 20.09
C HIS A 168 -19.03 11.81 19.83
N TYR A 169 -17.75 11.53 20.07
CA TYR A 169 -16.66 12.27 19.47
C TYR A 169 -16.46 11.83 18.02
N ALA A 170 -16.17 12.78 17.13
CA ALA A 170 -15.93 12.48 15.73
C ALA A 170 -14.49 12.03 15.50
N LEU A 171 -14.26 11.22 14.45
CA LEU A 171 -12.93 10.90 13.97
C LEU A 171 -12.62 11.74 12.73
N GLN A 172 -11.38 12.23 12.64
CA GLN A 172 -10.85 12.92 11.48
C GLN A 172 -9.68 12.11 10.91
N LEU A 173 -9.76 11.78 9.62
CA LEU A 173 -8.71 11.08 8.90
C LEU A 173 -8.28 11.91 7.68
N ILE A 174 -6.97 12.16 7.58
CA ILE A 174 -6.29 12.62 6.37
C ILE A 174 -5.40 11.47 5.92
N ILE A 175 -5.75 10.89 4.77
CA ILE A 175 -5.11 9.70 4.22
C ILE A 175 -4.71 9.94 2.77
N ASN A 176 -3.48 9.57 2.44
CA ASN A 176 -2.92 9.69 1.10
C ASN A 176 -2.87 8.32 0.44
N PHE A 177 -3.54 8.18 -0.71
CA PHE A 177 -3.48 6.99 -1.55
C PHE A 177 -2.46 7.17 -2.66
N ARG A 178 -1.57 6.20 -2.81
CA ARG A 178 -0.62 6.12 -3.92
C ARG A 178 -0.79 4.80 -4.62
N THR A 179 -0.91 4.82 -5.94
CA THR A 179 -0.74 3.57 -6.68
C THR A 179 0.69 3.10 -6.57
N ARG A 180 0.86 1.79 -6.38
CA ARG A 180 2.16 1.14 -6.55
C ARG A 180 2.54 1.18 -8.03
N SER A 181 3.10 2.31 -8.46
CA SER A 181 3.53 2.52 -9.83
C SER A 181 4.99 2.09 -9.98
N ILE A 182 5.24 1.31 -11.03
CA ILE A 182 6.58 1.14 -11.57
C ILE A 182 7.07 2.50 -12.10
N SER A 183 8.33 2.81 -11.84
CA SER A 183 8.98 4.08 -12.18
C SER A 183 10.21 3.84 -13.03
N HIS A 184 10.40 4.69 -14.05
CA HIS A 184 11.62 4.69 -14.86
C HIS A 184 12.86 5.15 -14.09
N ARG A 185 12.66 5.72 -12.90
CA ARG A 185 13.72 6.16 -11.99
C ARG A 185 14.25 5.04 -11.10
N SER A 186 13.66 3.85 -11.17
CA SER A 186 14.03 2.70 -10.35
C SER A 186 14.22 1.45 -11.23
N GLY A 187 15.21 0.64 -10.87
CA GLY A 187 15.53 -0.62 -11.53
C GLY A 187 16.02 -1.66 -10.53
N LEU A 188 15.64 -2.91 -10.73
CA LEU A 188 16.28 -4.05 -10.06
C LEU A 188 17.42 -4.52 -10.95
N VAL A 189 18.65 -4.47 -10.42
CA VAL A 189 19.86 -4.68 -11.22
C VAL A 189 20.84 -5.61 -10.50
N ILE A 190 21.75 -6.23 -11.27
CA ILE A 190 22.97 -6.84 -10.75
C ILE A 190 24.10 -5.83 -10.92
N LEU A 191 24.79 -5.53 -9.84
CA LEU A 191 26.00 -4.71 -9.86
C LEU A 191 27.24 -5.60 -9.98
N PRO A 192 28.26 -5.18 -10.76
CA PRO A 192 29.55 -5.84 -10.79
C PRO A 192 30.26 -5.70 -9.45
N THR A 193 31.18 -6.62 -9.13
CA THR A 193 31.99 -6.55 -7.92
C THR A 193 32.93 -5.34 -7.97
N LEU A 194 33.16 -4.68 -6.84
CA LEU A 194 33.94 -3.43 -6.74
C LEU A 194 35.32 -3.50 -7.41
N ASN A 195 36.00 -4.64 -7.32
CA ASN A 195 37.32 -4.85 -7.92
C ASN A 195 37.33 -4.85 -9.47
N THR A 196 36.17 -5.00 -10.11
CA THR A 196 36.05 -4.94 -11.58
C THR A 196 35.67 -3.56 -12.09
N TRP A 197 35.30 -2.64 -11.20
CA TRP A 197 34.79 -1.32 -11.59
C TRP A 197 35.82 -0.51 -12.35
N SER A 198 37.10 -0.56 -11.99
CA SER A 198 38.15 0.19 -12.70
C SER A 198 38.28 -0.25 -14.16
N ILE A 199 38.22 -1.56 -14.42
CA ILE A 199 38.30 -2.14 -15.77
C ILE A 199 37.03 -1.80 -16.55
N ILE A 200 35.85 -1.93 -15.95
CA ILE A 200 34.59 -1.59 -16.63
C ILE A 200 34.56 -0.10 -16.97
N HIS A 201 34.95 0.74 -16.01
CA HIS A 201 34.98 2.20 -16.14
C HIS A 201 36.02 2.67 -17.16
N SER A 202 37.11 1.93 -17.42
CA SER A 202 38.03 2.30 -18.50
C SER A 202 37.38 2.21 -19.88
N TYR A 203 36.50 1.22 -20.09
CA TYR A 203 35.67 1.15 -21.31
C TYR A 203 34.58 2.21 -21.27
N SER A 204 33.86 2.36 -20.14
CA SER A 204 32.76 3.34 -20.06
C SER A 204 33.22 4.77 -20.28
N LYS A 205 34.34 5.22 -19.69
CA LYS A 205 34.86 6.59 -19.88
C LYS A 205 35.19 6.94 -21.33
N GLU A 206 35.62 5.95 -22.11
CA GLU A 206 35.91 6.15 -23.54
C GLU A 206 34.63 6.48 -24.32
N PHE A 207 33.48 5.94 -23.88
CA PHE A 207 32.21 6.01 -24.61
C PHE A 207 31.12 6.87 -23.94
N TYR A 208 31.28 7.17 -22.65
CA TYR A 208 30.31 7.81 -21.77
C TYR A 208 31.02 8.73 -20.76
N PRO A 209 31.29 10.00 -21.13
CA PRO A 209 31.99 10.94 -20.24
C PRO A 209 31.18 11.34 -18.99
N SER A 210 29.88 11.05 -18.95
CA SER A 210 28.93 11.43 -17.90
C SER A 210 28.67 10.33 -16.86
N ASP A 211 29.70 9.58 -16.48
CA ASP A 211 29.69 8.43 -15.56
C ASP A 211 29.23 8.74 -14.10
N ASP A 212 28.84 9.98 -13.80
CA ASP A 212 28.58 10.43 -12.42
C ASP A 212 27.20 10.03 -11.84
N LEU A 213 26.28 9.48 -12.64
CA LEU A 213 24.88 9.34 -12.20
C LEU A 213 24.46 7.92 -11.82
N TRP A 214 25.09 6.87 -12.37
CA TRP A 214 24.68 5.48 -12.09
C TRP A 214 25.76 4.45 -12.47
N PRO A 215 26.12 3.48 -11.61
CA PRO A 215 27.15 2.50 -11.92
C PRO A 215 26.73 1.57 -13.08
N SER A 216 27.71 1.06 -13.83
CA SER A 216 27.47 0.00 -14.82
C SER A 216 26.80 -1.21 -14.17
N HIS A 217 25.77 -1.75 -14.84
CA HIS A 217 24.89 -2.76 -14.24
C HIS A 217 24.25 -3.65 -15.31
N ILE A 218 23.73 -4.79 -14.87
CA ILE A 218 22.88 -5.68 -15.68
C ILE A 218 21.44 -5.51 -15.19
N ASN A 219 20.55 -5.04 -16.05
CA ASN A 219 19.13 -4.85 -15.71
C ASN A 219 18.41 -6.18 -15.56
N LEU A 220 17.87 -6.48 -14.38
CA LEU A 220 16.95 -7.61 -14.17
C LEU A 220 15.51 -7.22 -14.41
N LEU A 221 15.05 -6.10 -13.83
CA LEU A 221 13.72 -5.52 -14.08
C LEU A 221 13.84 -4.00 -14.21
N TRP A 222 13.37 -3.47 -15.32
CA TRP A 222 13.21 -2.02 -15.51
C TRP A 222 12.00 -1.74 -16.42
N PRO A 223 11.09 -0.83 -16.03
CA PRO A 223 11.05 -0.08 -14.76
C PRO A 223 10.76 -0.99 -13.54
N PHE A 224 11.18 -0.55 -12.36
CA PHE A 224 10.89 -1.22 -11.08
C PHE A 224 10.09 -0.30 -10.14
N PHE A 225 9.69 -0.78 -8.97
CA PHE A 225 8.88 0.01 -8.02
C PHE A 225 9.63 1.27 -7.55
N ASP A 226 8.90 2.37 -7.42
CA ASP A 226 9.38 3.58 -6.76
C ASP A 226 9.34 3.37 -5.24
N LEU A 227 10.43 2.84 -4.68
CA LEU A 227 10.52 2.52 -3.26
C LEU A 227 10.71 3.81 -2.46
N ILE A 228 9.90 4.00 -1.43
CA ILE A 228 10.00 5.10 -0.46
C ILE A 228 10.45 4.62 0.93
N ASP A 229 10.86 3.35 1.02
CA ASP A 229 11.35 2.68 2.22
C ASP A 229 10.36 2.71 3.40
N CYS A 230 9.08 2.48 3.10
CA CYS A 230 8.05 2.31 4.11
C CYS A 230 7.85 0.82 4.46
N GLN A 231 7.16 0.54 5.56
CA GLN A 231 6.86 -0.84 5.99
C GLN A 231 6.18 -1.66 4.88
N ALA A 232 5.29 -1.03 4.10
CA ALA A 232 4.62 -1.70 3.00
C ALA A 232 5.58 -2.10 1.87
N ASP A 233 6.62 -1.31 1.58
CA ASP A 233 7.67 -1.70 0.63
C ASP A 233 8.50 -2.87 1.17
N GLN A 234 8.79 -2.85 2.47
CA GLN A 234 9.51 -3.93 3.16
C GLN A 234 8.75 -5.25 3.06
N GLU A 235 7.45 -5.26 3.32
CA GLU A 235 6.64 -6.49 3.37
C GLU A 235 6.24 -7.00 1.97
N ASP A 236 5.81 -6.12 1.07
CA ASP A 236 5.19 -6.56 -0.18
C ASP A 236 6.13 -6.64 -1.38
N ILE A 237 7.29 -5.99 -1.29
CA ILE A 237 8.28 -5.97 -2.38
C ILE A 237 9.56 -6.61 -1.88
N LEU A 238 10.18 -6.03 -0.85
CA LEU A 238 11.51 -6.42 -0.43
C LEU A 238 11.53 -7.79 0.26
N LEU A 239 10.57 -8.13 1.11
CA LEU A 239 10.50 -9.44 1.75
C LEU A 239 10.23 -10.54 0.73
N ARG A 240 9.28 -10.34 -0.19
CA ARG A 240 9.02 -11.29 -1.28
C ARG A 240 10.23 -11.47 -2.19
N LEU A 241 10.92 -10.38 -2.52
CA LEU A 241 12.18 -10.43 -3.26
C LEU A 241 13.26 -11.18 -2.49
N ARG A 242 13.44 -10.91 -1.18
CA ARG A 242 14.40 -11.62 -0.31
C ARG A 242 14.09 -13.12 -0.25
N LEU A 243 12.83 -13.51 -0.07
CA LEU A 243 12.40 -14.91 -0.02
C LEU A 243 12.65 -15.66 -1.33
N LEU A 244 12.48 -15.00 -2.48
CA LEU A 244 12.85 -15.57 -3.77
C LEU A 244 14.37 -15.69 -3.90
N LEU A 245 15.09 -14.59 -3.66
CA LEU A 245 16.55 -14.54 -3.84
C LEU A 245 17.30 -15.42 -2.84
N SER A 246 16.77 -15.69 -1.65
CA SER A 246 17.36 -16.61 -0.68
C SER A 246 17.38 -18.07 -1.16
N GLN A 247 16.61 -18.40 -2.20
CA GLN A 247 16.64 -19.72 -2.84
C GLN A 247 17.84 -19.88 -3.79
N TYR A 248 18.54 -18.78 -4.09
CA TYR A 248 19.70 -18.75 -4.97
C TYR A 248 20.98 -18.62 -4.15
N SER A 249 21.96 -19.49 -4.41
CA SER A 249 23.32 -19.29 -3.91
C SER A 249 23.99 -18.14 -4.66
N SER A 250 24.97 -17.51 -4.03
CA SER A 250 25.85 -16.55 -4.73
C SER A 250 26.47 -17.22 -5.96
N PHE A 251 26.53 -16.49 -7.07
CA PHE A 251 27.01 -17.00 -8.37
C PHE A 251 27.98 -16.01 -9.03
N SER A 252 28.77 -16.50 -9.98
CA SER A 252 29.69 -15.67 -10.76
C SER A 252 29.16 -15.45 -12.18
N ILE A 253 29.27 -14.21 -12.66
CA ILE A 253 28.96 -13.85 -14.04
C ILE A 253 30.27 -13.72 -14.80
N LYS A 254 30.42 -14.48 -15.88
CA LYS A 254 31.59 -14.39 -16.76
C LYS A 254 31.27 -13.53 -17.98
N ILE A 255 31.89 -12.36 -18.06
CA ILE A 255 31.92 -11.53 -19.27
C ILE A 255 33.04 -12.04 -20.17
N ASN A 256 32.75 -12.25 -21.46
CA ASN A 256 33.74 -12.78 -22.39
C ASN A 256 33.79 -12.07 -23.75
N LYS A 257 32.85 -11.17 -24.03
CA LYS A 257 32.78 -10.45 -25.30
C LYS A 257 32.24 -9.04 -25.09
N ILE A 258 32.64 -8.15 -25.99
CA ILE A 258 31.96 -6.88 -26.22
C ILE A 258 31.13 -7.06 -27.50
N ASP A 259 29.91 -6.54 -27.49
CA ASP A 259 28.95 -6.70 -28.56
C ASP A 259 28.10 -5.41 -28.66
N SER A 260 27.22 -5.32 -29.67
CA SER A 260 26.54 -4.07 -29.98
C SER A 260 25.09 -4.26 -30.47
N PHE A 261 24.20 -3.34 -30.08
CA PHE A 261 22.87 -3.19 -30.67
C PHE A 261 22.87 -2.00 -31.63
N ILE A 262 22.92 -2.29 -32.93
CA ILE A 262 22.97 -1.28 -33.99
C ILE A 262 21.71 -0.40 -33.95
N GLU A 263 20.54 -1.00 -33.76
CA GLU A 263 19.24 -0.30 -33.75
C GLU A 263 19.14 0.82 -32.69
N ASN A 264 19.89 0.70 -31.58
CA ASN A 264 19.85 1.64 -30.47
C ASN A 264 21.19 2.35 -30.25
N ASN A 265 22.18 2.14 -31.13
CA ASN A 265 23.56 2.63 -30.97
C ASN A 265 24.14 2.30 -29.58
N ILE A 266 24.01 1.06 -29.12
CA ILE A 266 24.50 0.62 -27.80
C ILE A 266 25.69 -0.32 -27.97
N ILE A 267 26.75 -0.09 -27.20
CA ILE A 267 27.85 -1.04 -26.99
C ILE A 267 27.73 -1.62 -25.57
N TYR A 268 27.86 -2.92 -25.45
CA TYR A 268 27.66 -3.63 -24.20
C TYR A 268 28.63 -4.78 -24.00
N MET A 269 28.89 -5.09 -22.72
CA MET A 269 29.57 -6.30 -22.31
C MET A 269 28.59 -7.47 -22.27
N LYS A 270 28.96 -8.55 -22.96
CA LYS A 270 28.18 -9.77 -23.09
C LYS A 270 28.74 -10.87 -22.20
N MET A 271 27.84 -11.55 -21.51
CA MET A 271 28.14 -12.71 -20.70
C MET A 271 28.31 -13.97 -21.58
N ASN A 272 29.02 -14.98 -21.07
CA ASN A 272 29.01 -16.29 -21.69
C ASN A 272 27.61 -16.93 -21.64
N ASP A 273 27.42 -18.03 -22.38
CA ASP A 273 26.11 -18.67 -22.51
C ASP A 273 25.59 -19.24 -21.18
N GLU A 274 26.48 -19.75 -20.33
CA GLU A 274 26.13 -20.28 -19.02
C GLU A 274 25.58 -19.20 -18.08
N SER A 275 26.33 -18.10 -17.90
CA SER A 275 25.86 -16.95 -17.11
C SER A 275 24.60 -16.33 -17.71
N THR A 276 24.50 -16.28 -19.05
CA THR A 276 23.30 -15.81 -19.74
C THR A 276 22.08 -16.66 -19.40
N LYS A 277 22.21 -17.99 -19.45
CA LYS A 277 21.11 -18.91 -19.11
C LYS A 277 20.68 -18.73 -17.66
N TYR A 278 21.63 -18.63 -16.74
CA TYR A 278 21.35 -18.45 -15.32
C TYR A 278 20.60 -17.15 -15.03
N VAL A 279 21.07 -16.03 -15.57
CA VAL A 279 20.42 -14.71 -15.39
C VAL A 279 19.04 -14.69 -16.04
N LYS A 280 18.83 -15.37 -17.17
CA LYS A 280 17.50 -15.52 -17.78
C LYS A 280 16.54 -16.30 -16.88
N GLN A 281 16.98 -17.39 -16.27
CA GLN A 281 16.16 -18.16 -15.32
C GLN A 281 15.77 -17.34 -14.10
N LEU A 282 16.71 -16.55 -13.54
CA LEU A 282 16.41 -15.62 -12.45
C LEU A 282 15.38 -14.56 -12.89
N HIS A 283 15.57 -13.96 -14.06
CA HIS A 283 14.62 -13.00 -14.63
C HIS A 283 13.22 -13.60 -14.80
N GLU A 284 13.09 -14.83 -15.28
CA GLU A 284 11.79 -15.52 -15.41
C GLU A 284 11.06 -15.66 -14.07
N GLN A 285 11.77 -15.98 -12.98
CA GLN A 285 11.16 -16.04 -11.65
C GLN A 285 10.79 -14.64 -11.13
N LEU A 286 11.62 -13.64 -11.38
CA LEU A 286 11.34 -12.24 -11.02
C LEU A 286 10.12 -11.70 -11.76
N ILE A 287 9.92 -12.05 -13.03
CA ILE A 287 8.72 -11.67 -13.80
C ILE A 287 7.47 -12.38 -13.29
N LYS A 288 7.56 -13.64 -12.85
CA LYS A 288 6.44 -14.31 -12.18
C LYS A 288 6.08 -13.63 -10.86
N LEU A 289 7.09 -13.17 -10.11
CA LEU A 289 6.90 -12.48 -8.85
C LEU A 289 6.32 -11.07 -9.02
N PHE A 290 6.80 -10.34 -10.03
CA PHE A 290 6.45 -8.96 -10.34
C PHE A 290 6.04 -8.77 -11.83
N PRO A 291 4.91 -9.35 -12.26
CA PRO A 291 4.48 -9.30 -13.67
C PRO A 291 4.23 -7.87 -14.19
N GLN A 292 3.93 -6.93 -13.31
CA GLN A 292 3.75 -5.51 -13.64
C GLN A 292 5.03 -4.81 -14.10
N CYS A 293 6.20 -5.33 -13.76
CA CYS A 293 7.49 -4.76 -14.17
C CYS A 293 7.86 -5.12 -15.63
N LEU A 294 7.04 -5.94 -16.31
CA LEU A 294 7.22 -6.29 -17.71
C LEU A 294 6.58 -5.24 -18.63
N LYS A 295 7.33 -4.21 -19.00
CA LYS A 295 6.80 -3.12 -19.85
C LYS A 295 6.60 -3.54 -21.32
N ASN A 296 7.49 -4.35 -21.86
CA ASN A 296 7.48 -4.75 -23.26
C ASN A 296 7.45 -6.26 -23.39
N LYS A 297 6.47 -6.81 -24.12
CA LYS A 297 6.46 -8.21 -24.59
C LYS A 297 7.52 -8.45 -25.68
N ARG A 298 8.75 -7.93 -25.51
CA ARG A 298 9.87 -8.26 -26.39
C ARG A 298 10.06 -9.77 -26.33
N SER A 299 10.25 -10.40 -27.49
CA SER A 299 10.26 -11.86 -27.66
C SER A 299 11.37 -12.57 -26.87
N SER A 300 12.39 -11.85 -26.41
CA SER A 300 13.39 -12.41 -25.49
C SER A 300 14.07 -11.33 -24.64
N TYR A 301 14.24 -11.62 -23.35
CA TYR A 301 15.13 -10.87 -22.46
C TYR A 301 16.58 -11.19 -22.84
N ASN A 302 17.38 -10.15 -23.08
CA ASN A 302 18.79 -10.27 -23.41
C ASN A 302 19.63 -9.58 -22.31
N PRO A 303 20.13 -10.31 -21.31
CA PRO A 303 20.91 -9.70 -20.23
C PRO A 303 22.28 -9.23 -20.75
N HIS A 304 22.58 -7.95 -20.51
CA HIS A 304 23.82 -7.30 -20.92
C HIS A 304 24.16 -6.17 -19.95
N MET A 305 25.42 -5.72 -19.97
CA MET A 305 25.87 -4.52 -19.25
C MET A 305 26.30 -3.46 -20.25
N THR A 306 25.52 -2.39 -20.36
CA THR A 306 25.83 -1.27 -21.24
C THR A 306 27.10 -0.56 -20.77
N ILE A 307 27.99 -0.28 -21.73
CA ILE A 307 29.21 0.50 -21.50
C ILE A 307 29.26 1.76 -22.38
N GLY A 308 28.40 1.85 -23.40
CA GLY A 308 28.24 3.06 -24.20
C GLY A 308 26.91 3.12 -24.92
N GLN A 309 26.35 4.31 -25.06
CA GLN A 309 25.18 4.59 -25.88
C GLN A 309 25.41 5.91 -26.63
N PHE A 310 25.17 5.92 -27.94
CA PHE A 310 25.56 7.05 -28.79
C PHE A 310 24.35 7.70 -29.44
N ASP A 311 24.37 9.03 -29.52
CA ASP A 311 23.28 9.81 -30.11
C ASP A 311 23.20 9.65 -31.64
N ASN A 312 24.28 9.18 -32.28
CA ASN A 312 24.35 8.98 -33.72
C ASN A 312 25.21 7.79 -34.13
N GLU A 313 24.95 7.31 -35.34
CA GLU A 313 25.58 6.13 -35.92
C GLU A 313 27.09 6.34 -36.21
N GLN A 314 27.51 7.56 -36.54
CA GLN A 314 28.93 7.84 -36.81
C GLN A 314 29.79 7.60 -35.57
N LYS A 315 29.44 8.21 -34.44
CA LYS A 315 30.16 8.02 -33.17
C LYS A 315 30.13 6.57 -32.71
N PHE A 316 28.99 5.91 -32.91
CA PHE A 316 28.85 4.48 -32.63
C PHE A 316 29.82 3.63 -33.46
N ASN A 317 29.93 3.89 -34.77
CA ASN A 317 30.83 3.14 -35.66
C ASN A 317 32.32 3.42 -35.36
N GLU A 318 32.67 4.67 -35.04
CA GLU A 318 34.02 5.05 -34.59
C GLU A 318 34.40 4.29 -33.30
N ALA A 319 33.54 4.31 -32.29
CA ALA A 319 33.73 3.59 -31.02
C ALA A 319 33.77 2.07 -31.21
N LYS A 320 32.92 1.52 -32.08
CA LYS A 320 32.91 0.08 -32.37
C LYS A 320 34.20 -0.38 -33.06
N SER A 321 34.85 0.50 -33.82
CA SER A 321 36.11 0.17 -34.53
C SER A 321 37.34 0.23 -33.63
N SER A 322 37.27 0.85 -32.44
CA SER A 322 38.36 0.91 -31.47
C SER A 322 38.42 -0.28 -30.50
N LEU A 323 37.40 -1.14 -30.54
CA LEU A 323 37.20 -2.32 -29.68
C LEU A 323 37.55 -3.62 -30.42
#